data_AF-A0A6L9QUP7-F1
#
_entry.id   AF-A0A6L9QUP7-F1
#
_cell.length_a   1.000
_cell.length_b   1.000
_cell.length_c   1.000
_cell.angle_alpha   90.00
_cell.angle_beta   90.00
_cell.angle_gamma   90.00
#
_symmetry.space_group_name_H-M   'P 1'
#
loop_
_entity.id
_entity.type
_entity.pdbx_description
1 polymer ?
#
loop_
_entity_poly.entity_id
_entity_poly.type
_entity_poly.pdbx_seq_one_letter_code
_entity_poly.pdbx_strand_id
1 'polypeptide(L)'
;MRYCRPGRVRAAGGLMAFELVFDRVLSAGDTAVVEYELGPAGEPASDSYDRRFSHPVHDYVAIVQFDGDRLPARCYGFTAESSRAPRQRLGELWVGASGSANIAVGAVRRGIVGVEWEWH
;
A
#
# COMPACT_ATOMS: atom_id res chain seq x y z
N MET A 1 -9.20 8.33 -7.81
CA MET A 1 -7.88 8.91 -7.48
C MET A 1 -8.06 10.29 -6.88
N ARG A 2 -7.24 10.64 -5.88
CA ARG A 2 -7.12 11.99 -5.31
C ARG A 2 -5.64 12.34 -5.07
N TYR A 3 -5.32 13.63 -5.06
CA TYR A 3 -3.97 14.20 -4.80
C TYR A 3 -2.87 13.79 -5.80
N CYS A 4 -3.28 13.19 -6.92
CA CYS A 4 -2.44 12.83 -8.04
C CYS A 4 -3.31 12.58 -9.26
N ARG A 5 -2.68 12.51 -10.43
CA ARG A 5 -3.32 12.16 -11.70
C ARG A 5 -2.73 10.86 -12.26
N PRO A 6 -3.53 10.06 -12.99
CA PRO A 6 -2.98 8.90 -13.69
C PRO A 6 -2.07 9.35 -14.84
N GLY A 7 -0.92 8.69 -14.97
CA GLY A 7 -0.05 8.77 -16.14
C GLY A 7 -0.37 7.66 -17.13
N ARG A 8 0.65 6.93 -17.60
CA ARG A 8 0.43 5.74 -18.44
C ARG A 8 -0.22 4.62 -17.63
N VAL A 9 -1.18 3.95 -18.24
CA VAL A 9 -1.81 2.73 -17.72
C VAL A 9 -1.60 1.61 -18.75
N ARG A 10 -1.21 0.43 -18.29
CA ARG A 10 -1.05 -0.79 -19.10
C ARG A 10 -1.62 -1.97 -18.32
N ALA A 11 -2.38 -2.82 -19.01
CA ALA A 11 -2.89 -4.06 -18.44
C ALA A 11 -2.64 -5.21 -19.42
N ALA A 12 -2.09 -6.31 -18.92
CA ALA A 12 -1.83 -7.51 -19.71
C ALA A 12 -1.69 -8.72 -18.77
N GLY A 13 -2.26 -9.87 -19.16
CA GLY A 13 -2.09 -11.13 -18.42
C GLY A 13 -2.51 -11.07 -16.95
N GLY A 14 -3.60 -10.37 -16.63
CA GLY A 14 -4.09 -10.22 -15.25
C GLY A 14 -3.29 -9.24 -14.38
N LEU A 15 -2.26 -8.60 -14.93
CA LEU A 15 -1.47 -7.58 -14.26
C LEU A 15 -1.82 -6.20 -14.79
N MET A 16 -1.82 -5.21 -13.90
CA MET A 16 -1.94 -3.79 -14.22
C MET A 16 -0.73 -3.04 -13.71
N ALA A 17 -0.21 -2.14 -14.55
CA ALA A 17 0.80 -1.16 -14.19
C ALA A 17 0.26 0.23 -14.54
N PHE A 18 0.40 1.18 -13.61
CA PHE A 18 0.00 2.56 -13.82
C PHE A 18 0.98 3.51 -13.16
N GLU A 19 1.04 4.72 -13.71
CA GLU A 19 1.83 5.81 -13.15
C GLU A 19 0.94 6.71 -12.29
N LEU A 20 1.43 7.02 -11.09
CA LEU A 20 0.89 8.08 -10.25
C LEU A 20 1.71 9.33 -10.47
N VAL A 21 1.17 10.29 -11.21
CA VAL A 21 1.85 11.56 -11.44
C VAL A 21 1.39 12.56 -10.39
N PHE A 22 2.33 13.08 -9.61
CA PHE A 22 2.02 14.07 -8.58
C PHE A 22 1.63 15.41 -9.20
N ASP A 23 0.82 16.17 -8.45
CA ASP A 23 0.32 17.48 -8.88
C ASP A 23 1.39 18.58 -8.81
N ARG A 24 2.56 18.27 -8.24
CA ARG A 24 3.72 19.16 -8.13
C ARG A 24 5.04 18.39 -8.19
N VAL A 25 6.12 19.09 -8.51
CA VAL A 25 7.49 18.59 -8.32
C VAL A 25 7.78 18.55 -6.81
N LEU A 26 8.38 17.47 -6.33
CA LEU A 26 8.79 17.31 -4.94
C LEU A 26 10.27 17.65 -4.78
N SER A 27 10.57 18.48 -3.78
CA SER A 27 11.93 18.75 -3.31
C SER A 27 12.29 17.85 -2.12
N ALA A 28 13.56 17.83 -1.73
CA ALA A 28 13.96 17.14 -0.50
C ALA A 28 13.21 17.72 0.71
N GLY A 29 12.59 16.84 1.52
CA GLY A 29 11.78 17.23 2.66
C GLY A 29 10.29 17.49 2.36
N ASP A 30 9.89 17.52 1.08
CA ASP A 30 8.47 17.61 0.73
C ASP A 30 7.73 16.31 1.03
N THR A 31 6.45 16.44 1.39
CA THR A 31 5.52 15.33 1.51
C THR A 31 4.58 15.28 0.30
N ALA A 32 4.11 14.07 0.01
CA ALA A 32 3.07 13.81 -0.97
C ALA A 32 2.07 12.80 -0.40
N VAL A 33 0.79 13.07 -0.64
CA VAL A 33 -0.32 12.15 -0.35
C VAL A 33 -0.81 11.67 -1.70
N VAL A 34 -1.14 10.38 -1.80
CA VAL A 34 -1.83 9.82 -2.96
C VAL A 34 -2.93 8.90 -2.49
N GLU A 35 -4.07 8.98 -3.15
CA GLU A 35 -5.20 8.09 -2.94
C GLU A 35 -5.62 7.52 -4.29
N TYR A 36 -5.69 6.20 -4.39
CA TYR A 36 -6.12 5.52 -5.60
C TYR A 36 -6.89 4.27 -5.22
N GLU A 37 -7.79 3.90 -6.12
CA GLU A 37 -8.56 2.67 -6.05
C GLU A 37 -8.16 1.84 -7.26
N LEU A 38 -7.94 0.55 -7.03
CA LEU A 38 -7.78 -0.40 -8.12
C LEU A 38 -9.17 -0.98 -8.39
N GLY A 39 -9.54 -1.07 -9.67
CA GLY A 39 -10.77 -1.73 -10.09
C GLY A 39 -10.85 -3.19 -9.58
N PRO A 40 -11.98 -3.89 -9.81
CA PRO A 40 -12.25 -5.18 -9.19
C PRO A 40 -11.04 -6.10 -9.28
N ALA A 41 -10.55 -6.52 -8.11
CA ALA A 41 -9.47 -7.47 -8.02
C ALA A 41 -9.93 -8.78 -8.70
N GLY A 42 -9.10 -9.33 -9.57
CA GLY A 42 -9.34 -10.68 -10.07
C GLY A 42 -9.36 -11.69 -8.92
N GLU A 43 -9.93 -12.87 -9.15
CA GLU A 43 -9.86 -13.95 -8.18
C GLU A 43 -8.46 -14.60 -8.19
N PRO A 44 -7.91 -14.98 -7.02
CA PRO A 44 -8.45 -14.76 -5.68
C PRO A 44 -8.28 -13.31 -5.20
N ALA A 45 -9.14 -12.88 -4.28
CA ALA A 45 -9.03 -11.56 -3.66
C ALA A 45 -7.66 -11.35 -3.03
N SER A 46 -7.09 -10.15 -3.22
CA SER A 46 -5.79 -9.82 -2.63
C SER A 46 -5.83 -10.00 -1.11
N ASP A 47 -4.74 -10.52 -0.56
CA ASP A 47 -4.50 -10.68 0.89
C ASP A 47 -3.48 -9.66 1.41
N SER A 48 -2.98 -8.79 0.54
CA SER A 48 -1.95 -7.83 0.90
C SER A 48 -1.87 -6.63 -0.03
N TYR A 49 -1.23 -5.59 0.50
CA TYR A 49 -0.79 -4.39 -0.18
C TYR A 49 0.66 -4.09 0.22
N ASP A 50 1.55 -3.86 -0.75
CA ASP A 50 2.94 -3.50 -0.49
C ASP A 50 3.40 -2.28 -1.29
N ARG A 51 4.25 -1.46 -0.65
CA ARG A 51 4.96 -0.36 -1.28
C ARG A 51 6.45 -0.63 -1.24
N ARG A 52 7.07 -0.54 -2.41
CA ARG A 52 8.52 -0.71 -2.59
C ARG A 52 9.21 0.64 -2.61
N PHE A 53 10.26 0.75 -1.83
CA PHE A 53 11.12 1.92 -1.71
C PHE A 53 12.46 1.59 -2.36
N SER A 54 12.72 2.19 -3.52
CA SER A 54 14.04 2.09 -4.17
C SER A 54 15.07 3.02 -3.52
N HIS A 55 14.60 4.07 -2.82
CA HIS A 55 15.39 5.05 -2.10
C HIS A 55 14.81 5.26 -0.69
N PRO A 56 15.62 5.67 0.30
CA PRO A 56 15.11 5.99 1.63
C PRO A 56 14.09 7.14 1.60
N VAL A 57 13.10 7.07 2.48
CA VAL A 57 12.16 8.18 2.76
C VAL A 57 12.06 8.39 4.26
N HIS A 58 11.79 9.62 4.70
CA HIS A 58 11.72 9.92 6.13
C HIS A 58 10.54 9.22 6.78
N ASP A 59 9.32 9.42 6.28
CA ASP A 59 8.12 8.76 6.79
C ASP A 59 7.29 8.19 5.65
N TYR A 60 6.62 7.07 5.94
CA TYR A 60 5.61 6.48 5.07
C TYR A 60 4.38 6.11 5.87
N VAL A 61 3.22 6.50 5.35
CA VAL A 61 1.91 6.10 5.87
C VAL A 61 1.13 5.42 4.77
N ALA A 62 0.55 4.27 5.07
CA ALA A 62 -0.44 3.62 4.21
C ALA A 62 -1.74 3.45 4.97
N ILE A 63 -2.85 3.68 4.27
CA ILE A 63 -4.20 3.38 4.73
C ILE A 63 -4.81 2.45 3.70
N VAL A 64 -5.24 1.27 4.13
CA VAL A 64 -5.95 0.30 3.30
C VAL A 64 -7.41 0.36 3.71
N GLN A 65 -8.26 0.74 2.77
CA GLN A 65 -9.72 0.74 2.93
C GLN A 65 -10.27 -0.61 2.45
N PHE A 66 -11.00 -1.30 3.32
CA PHE A 66 -11.72 -2.52 2.96
C PHE A 66 -13.15 -2.17 2.54
N ASP A 67 -13.74 -3.08 1.76
CA ASP A 67 -15.18 -3.05 1.46
C ASP A 67 -15.96 -3.32 2.76
N GLY A 68 -17.00 -2.52 3.03
CA GLY A 68 -17.79 -2.60 4.27
C GLY A 68 -18.45 -3.96 4.48
N ASP A 69 -18.76 -4.67 3.38
CA ASP A 69 -19.37 -6.00 3.43
C ASP A 69 -18.32 -7.12 3.56
N ARG A 70 -17.03 -6.79 3.51
CA ARG A 70 -15.92 -7.75 3.55
C ARG A 70 -14.73 -7.22 4.35
N LEU A 71 -14.84 -7.33 5.67
CA LEU A 71 -13.74 -7.04 6.58
C LEU A 71 -12.83 -8.27 6.78
N PRO A 72 -11.51 -8.09 6.96
CA PRO A 72 -10.60 -9.18 7.26
C PRO A 72 -10.73 -9.65 8.71
N ALA A 73 -10.44 -10.92 8.96
CA ALA A 73 -10.39 -11.50 10.30
C ALA A 73 -9.20 -10.94 11.10
N ARG A 74 -8.07 -10.70 10.43
CA ARG A 74 -6.84 -10.14 11.01
C ARG A 74 -6.08 -9.29 10.00
N CYS A 75 -5.39 -8.25 10.46
CA CYS A 75 -4.48 -7.44 9.66
C CYS A 75 -3.12 -7.32 10.35
N TYR A 76 -2.04 -7.29 9.57
CA TYR A 76 -0.68 -7.14 10.07
C TYR A 76 0.09 -6.13 9.22
N GLY A 77 0.88 -5.29 9.89
CA GLY A 77 1.91 -4.51 9.22
C GLY A 77 3.14 -5.38 9.01
N PHE A 78 3.89 -5.16 7.92
CA PHE A 78 5.16 -5.86 7.71
C PHE A 78 6.21 -5.02 6.98
N THR A 79 7.46 -5.44 7.11
CA THR A 79 8.58 -5.01 6.27
C THR A 79 9.25 -6.20 5.59
N ALA A 80 9.94 -5.97 4.48
CA ALA A 80 10.83 -6.96 3.85
C ALA A 80 11.98 -6.27 3.11
N GLU A 81 13.14 -6.91 3.03
CA GLU A 81 14.28 -6.36 2.29
C GLU A 81 14.09 -6.43 0.76
N SER A 82 13.36 -7.43 0.28
CA SER A 82 13.04 -7.65 -1.12
C SER A 82 11.83 -8.57 -1.27
N SER A 83 11.33 -8.75 -2.49
CA SER A 83 10.20 -9.64 -2.76
C SER A 83 10.51 -11.14 -2.54
N ARG A 84 11.79 -11.50 -2.38
CA ARG A 84 12.23 -12.88 -2.11
C ARG A 84 12.67 -13.06 -0.66
N ALA A 85 12.79 -11.97 0.11
CA ALA A 85 13.16 -12.04 1.52
C ALA A 85 11.92 -12.36 2.37
N PRO A 86 12.09 -12.99 3.53
CA PRO A 86 10.99 -13.18 4.48
C PRO A 86 10.37 -11.83 4.87
N ARG A 87 9.04 -11.81 5.01
CA ARG A 87 8.34 -10.68 5.62
C ARG A 87 8.54 -10.72 7.13
N GLN A 88 8.86 -9.58 7.73
CA GLN A 88 8.90 -9.38 9.16
C GLN A 88 7.65 -8.62 9.60
N ARG A 89 6.77 -9.27 10.37
CA ARG A 89 5.58 -8.60 10.92
C ARG A 89 6.00 -7.54 11.95
N LEU A 90 5.40 -6.36 11.84
CA LEU A 90 5.56 -5.24 12.74
C LEU A 90 4.54 -5.25 13.89
N GLY A 91 3.47 -6.03 13.74
CA GLY A 91 2.38 -6.15 14.72
C GLY A 91 1.02 -6.29 14.04
N GLU A 92 0.02 -6.64 14.83
CA GLU A 92 -1.38 -6.64 14.39
C GLU A 92 -1.89 -5.20 14.26
N LEU A 93 -2.64 -4.92 13.19
CA LEU A 93 -3.26 -3.64 12.92
C LEU A 93 -4.75 -3.72 13.19
N TRP A 94 -5.29 -2.74 13.91
CA TRP A 94 -6.70 -2.66 14.17
C TRP A 94 -7.47 -2.18 12.92
N VAL A 95 -8.53 -2.89 12.57
CA VAL A 95 -9.53 -2.41 11.59
C VAL A 95 -10.62 -1.68 12.37
N GLY A 96 -10.59 -0.35 12.31
CA GLY A 96 -11.54 0.49 13.02
C GLY A 96 -12.94 0.45 12.39
N ALA A 97 -13.89 1.16 13.03
CA ALA A 97 -15.26 1.31 12.52
C ALA A 97 -15.35 1.98 11.12
N SER A 98 -14.27 2.62 10.66
CA SER A 98 -14.13 3.12 9.28
C SER A 98 -13.87 2.02 8.24
N GLY A 99 -13.68 0.77 8.65
CA GLY A 99 -13.35 -0.34 7.75
C GLY A 99 -11.95 -0.24 7.15
N SER A 100 -11.02 0.43 7.84
CA SER A 100 -9.66 0.66 7.33
C SER A 100 -8.58 0.24 8.33
N ALA A 101 -7.48 -0.29 7.83
CA ALA A 101 -6.23 -0.46 8.58
C ALA A 101 -5.21 0.59 8.14
N ASN A 102 -4.38 1.06 9.06
CA ASN A 102 -3.28 1.96 8.74
C ASN A 102 -1.96 1.52 9.37
N ILE A 103 -0.87 1.88 8.72
CA ILE A 103 0.50 1.69 9.21
C ILE A 103 1.30 2.97 8.97
N ALA A 104 2.11 3.35 9.97
CA ALA A 104 3.05 4.45 9.87
C ALA A 104 4.45 3.95 10.21
N VAL A 105 5.41 4.18 9.31
CA VAL A 105 6.80 3.76 9.47
C VAL A 105 7.71 4.95 9.20
N GLY A 106 8.56 5.27 10.17
CA GLY A 106 9.61 6.28 10.04
C GLY A 106 10.95 5.68 9.65
N ALA A 107 11.88 6.53 9.22
CA ALA A 107 13.23 6.19 8.75
C ALA A 107 13.26 5.00 7.77
N VAL A 108 12.34 5.02 6.79
CA VAL A 108 12.17 3.92 5.85
C VAL A 108 13.41 3.77 4.96
N ARG A 109 14.01 2.59 5.00
CA ARG A 109 15.14 2.22 4.15
C ARG A 109 14.67 1.68 2.81
N ARG A 110 15.61 1.48 1.88
CA ARG A 110 15.35 0.70 0.66
C ARG A 110 14.79 -0.67 1.06
N GLY A 111 13.64 -1.05 0.50
CA GLY A 111 12.95 -2.28 0.87
C GLY A 111 11.45 -2.20 0.57
N ILE A 112 10.67 -2.94 1.36
CA ILE A 112 9.22 -3.06 1.23
C ILE A 112 8.57 -2.76 2.58
N VAL A 113 7.51 -1.97 2.56
CA VAL A 113 6.58 -1.80 3.68
C VAL A 113 5.19 -2.16 3.19
N GLY A 114 4.45 -2.93 3.95
CA GLY A 114 3.12 -3.36 3.53
C GLY A 114 2.16 -3.66 4.68
N VAL A 115 0.94 -3.97 4.27
CA VAL A 115 -0.14 -4.48 5.10
C VAL A 115 -0.58 -5.80 4.49
N GLU A 116 -0.70 -6.83 5.31
CA GLU A 116 -1.27 -8.13 4.93
C GLU A 116 -2.46 -8.45 5.81
N TRP A 117 -3.38 -9.27 5.31
CA TRP A 117 -4.61 -9.60 6.01
C TRP A 117 -5.08 -11.01 5.71
N GLU A 118 -5.82 -11.57 6.66
CA GLU A 118 -6.40 -12.90 6.58
C GLU A 118 -7.92 -12.73 6.42
N TRP A 119 -8.48 -13.30 5.35
CA TRP A 119 -9.93 -13.34 5.13
C TRP A 119 -10.59 -14.42 5.99
N HIS A 120 -11.90 -14.32 6.19
CA HIS A 120 -12.73 -15.41 6.74
C HIS A 120 -12.87 -16.58 5.77
#